data_AF-A0A8J3JXL5-F1
#
_entry.id   AF-A0A8J3JXL5-F1
#
_cell.length_a   1.000
_cell.length_b   1.000
_cell.length_c   1.000
_cell.angle_alpha   90.00
_cell.angle_beta   90.00
_cell.angle_gamma   90.00
#
_symmetry.space_group_name_H-M   'P 1'
#
loop_
_entity.id
_entity.type
_entity.pdbx_description
1 polymer ?
#
loop_
_entity_poly.entity_id
_entity_poly.type
_entity_poly.pdbx_seq_one_letter_code
_entity_poly.pdbx_strand_id
1 'polypeptide(L)'
;MGGLWVGVGWFGLARRRLADGAVVFAVRRDWPDWRTHEFVAPRLAQAEAERAAENERAYWRRGPSRPAVSVVRISVNDLRIHRDRRDCKAPDCAVASTRRAPRPS
;
A
#
# COMPACT_ATOMS: atom_id res chain seq x y z
N MET A 1 5.50 -29.87 -4.47
CA MET A 1 4.77 -29.05 -5.45
C MET A 1 4.40 -27.73 -4.78
N GLY A 2 5.17 -26.67 -5.04
CA GLY A 2 5.05 -25.37 -4.37
C GLY A 2 3.92 -24.54 -4.98
N GLY A 3 2.84 -24.35 -4.25
CA GLY A 3 1.75 -23.47 -4.63
C GLY A 3 2.14 -22.01 -4.40
N LEU A 4 2.56 -21.33 -5.47
CA LEU A 4 2.65 -19.88 -5.54
C LEU A 4 1.24 -19.30 -5.57
N TRP A 5 0.69 -18.97 -4.40
CA TRP A 5 -0.48 -18.10 -4.30
C TRP A 5 -0.03 -16.64 -4.38
N VAL A 6 0.54 -16.25 -5.52
CA VAL A 6 0.77 -14.86 -5.87
C VAL A 6 -0.50 -14.38 -6.57
N GLY A 7 -1.43 -13.78 -5.83
CA GLY A 7 -2.60 -13.20 -6.50
C GLY A 7 -3.86 -12.99 -5.67
N VAL A 8 -3.78 -12.50 -4.44
CA VAL A 8 -4.98 -11.93 -3.77
C VAL A 8 -4.81 -10.41 -3.63
N GLY A 9 -4.36 -9.76 -4.69
CA GLY A 9 -4.06 -8.33 -4.71
C GLY A 9 -5.21 -7.43 -5.20
N TRP A 10 -6.16 -7.94 -6.00
CA TRP A 10 -7.03 -7.05 -6.79
C TRP A 10 -8.53 -7.41 -6.86
N PHE A 11 -8.93 -8.64 -6.57
CA PHE A 11 -10.29 -9.12 -6.92
C PHE A 11 -11.45 -8.38 -6.22
N GLY A 12 -11.18 -7.64 -5.12
CA GLY A 12 -12.18 -6.80 -4.46
C GLY A 12 -12.41 -5.43 -5.11
N LEU A 13 -11.39 -4.83 -5.73
CA LEU A 13 -11.47 -3.48 -6.32
C LEU A 13 -11.58 -3.50 -7.86
N ALA A 14 -11.17 -4.60 -8.50
CA ALA A 14 -11.27 -4.77 -9.95
C ALA A 14 -12.68 -4.53 -10.52
N ARG A 15 -13.73 -4.71 -9.72
CA ARG A 15 -15.13 -4.57 -10.16
C ARG A 15 -15.71 -3.17 -10.03
N ARG A 16 -15.04 -2.23 -9.33
CA ARG A 16 -15.54 -0.85 -9.18
C ARG A 16 -14.59 0.10 -9.89
N ARG A 17 -15.09 0.76 -10.94
CA ARG A 17 -14.44 1.93 -11.54
C ARG A 17 -14.48 3.06 -10.50
N LEU A 18 -13.45 3.14 -9.65
CA LEU A 18 -13.26 4.29 -8.78
C LEU A 18 -12.73 5.44 -9.62
N ALA A 19 -13.21 6.65 -9.35
CA ALA A 19 -12.68 7.86 -9.95
C ALA A 19 -11.20 8.03 -9.56
N ASP A 20 -10.40 8.60 -10.46
CA ASP A 20 -8.96 8.81 -10.26
C ASP A 20 -8.63 9.63 -9.00
N GLY A 21 -9.50 10.58 -8.65
CA GLY A 21 -9.38 11.40 -7.43
C GLY A 21 -9.89 10.73 -6.15
N ALA A 22 -10.48 9.53 -6.22
CA ALA A 22 -10.92 8.81 -5.03
C ALA A 22 -9.71 8.38 -4.19
N VAL A 23 -9.85 8.41 -2.86
CA VAL A 23 -8.80 7.99 -1.94
C VAL A 23 -9.10 6.59 -1.41
N VAL A 24 -8.09 5.73 -1.42
CA VAL A 24 -8.12 4.38 -0.85
C VAL A 24 -7.06 4.22 0.23
N PHE A 25 -7.17 3.15 1.01
CA PHE A 25 -6.10 2.71 1.90
C PHE A 25 -5.26 1.65 1.18
N ALA A 26 -3.95 1.72 1.31
CA ALA A 26 -3.03 0.71 0.77
C ALA A 26 -1.97 0.35 1.79
N VAL A 27 -1.36 -0.81 1.60
CA VAL A 27 -0.17 -1.21 2.35
C VAL A 27 1.05 -0.70 1.60
N ARG A 28 1.84 0.14 2.26
CA ARG A 28 3.15 0.58 1.77
C ARG A 28 4.23 -0.37 2.28
N ARG A 29 5.07 -0.84 1.36
CA ARG A 29 6.30 -1.58 1.64
C ARG A 29 7.48 -0.68 1.32
N ASP A 30 8.33 -0.39 2.29
CA ASP A 30 9.60 0.29 2.08
C ASP A 30 10.73 -0.74 2.12
N TRP A 31 11.47 -0.91 1.03
CA TRP A 31 12.52 -1.91 0.94
C TRP A 31 13.81 -1.46 1.65
N PRO A 32 14.67 -2.40 2.10
CA PRO A 32 15.92 -2.08 2.79
C PRO A 32 16.91 -1.23 1.96
N ASP A 33 16.72 -1.18 0.64
CA ASP A 33 17.50 -0.32 -0.26
C ASP A 33 17.15 1.17 -0.14
N TRP A 34 16.14 1.51 0.69
CA TRP A 34 15.62 2.84 1.03
C TRP A 34 15.24 3.72 -0.17
N ARG A 35 15.33 3.17 -1.39
CA ARG A 35 15.13 3.85 -2.66
C ARG A 35 13.86 3.40 -3.35
N THR A 36 13.33 2.25 -2.96
CA THR A 36 12.12 1.69 -3.56
C THR A 36 11.04 1.48 -2.51
N HIS A 37 9.83 1.90 -2.86
CA HIS A 37 8.63 1.59 -2.11
C HIS A 37 7.53 1.13 -3.06
N GLU A 38 6.68 0.24 -2.56
CA GLU A 38 5.55 -0.32 -3.31
C GLU A 38 4.25 -0.14 -2.52
N PHE A 39 3.15 0.06 -3.25
CA PHE A 39 1.80 0.06 -2.68
C PHE A 39 1.07 -1.20 -3.10
N VAL A 40 0.56 -1.95 -2.13
CA VAL A 40 -0.12 -3.23 -2.35
C VAL A 40 -1.43 -3.31 -1.58
N ALA A 41 -2.24 -4.32 -1.93
CA ALA A 41 -3.49 -4.66 -1.26
C ALA A 41 -4.41 -3.44 -0.99
N PRO A 42 -4.83 -2.69 -2.03
CA PRO A 42 -5.71 -1.55 -1.82
C PRO A 42 -7.07 -1.97 -1.24
N ARG A 43 -7.61 -1.14 -0.34
CA ARG A 43 -8.86 -1.35 0.40
C ARG A 43 -9.64 -0.06 0.54
N LEU A 44 -10.96 -0.17 0.65
CA LEU A 44 -11.83 0.98 0.88
C LEU A 44 -11.87 1.39 2.36
N ALA A 45 -11.63 0.45 3.27
CA ALA A 45 -11.64 0.68 4.71
C ALA A 45 -10.24 0.52 5.34
N GLN A 46 -9.93 1.37 6.31
CA GLN A 46 -8.65 1.35 7.03
C GLN A 46 -8.42 0.00 7.73
N ALA A 47 -9.41 -0.52 8.46
CA ALA A 47 -9.31 -1.78 9.19
C ALA A 47 -9.04 -3.00 8.28
N GLU A 48 -9.47 -2.95 7.02
CA GLU A 48 -9.12 -3.97 6.04
C GLU A 48 -7.66 -3.86 5.58
N ALA A 49 -7.16 -2.63 5.40
CA ALA A 49 -5.77 -2.40 5.06
C ALA A 49 -4.82 -2.76 6.21
N GLU A 50 -5.23 -2.53 7.46
CA GLU A 50 -4.48 -2.94 8.65
C GLU A 50 -4.36 -4.46 8.74
N ARG A 51 -5.46 -5.20 8.55
CA ARG A 51 -5.42 -6.67 8.45
C ARG A 51 -4.52 -7.16 7.31
N ALA A 52 -4.56 -6.46 6.16
CA ALA A 52 -3.64 -6.77 5.06
C ALA A 52 -2.17 -6.51 5.45
N ALA A 53 -1.88 -5.41 6.15
CA ALA A 53 -0.54 -5.08 6.63
C ALA A 53 0.00 -6.13 7.63
N GLU A 54 -0.85 -6.68 8.50
CA GLU A 54 -0.47 -7.78 9.39
C GLU A 54 -0.09 -9.04 8.61
N ASN A 55 -0.87 -9.41 7.61
CA ASN A 55 -0.55 -10.53 6.72
C ASN A 55 0.77 -10.32 5.97
N GLU A 56 1.02 -9.10 5.51
CA GLU A 56 2.28 -8.71 4.88
C GLU A 56 3.47 -8.87 5.83
N ARG A 57 3.35 -8.35 7.05
CA ARG A 57 4.39 -8.52 8.09
C ARG A 57 4.63 -10.00 8.39
N ALA A 58 3.57 -10.80 8.46
CA ALA A 58 3.66 -12.23 8.73
C ALA A 58 4.36 -12.99 7.59
N TYR A 59 4.02 -12.66 6.34
CA TYR A 59 4.61 -13.24 5.14
C TYR A 59 6.11 -12.97 5.07
N TRP A 60 6.52 -11.70 5.24
CA TRP A 60 7.93 -11.31 5.15
C TRP A 60 8.73 -11.60 6.43
N ARG A 61 8.10 -12.07 7.51
CA ARG A 61 8.76 -12.27 8.82
C ARG A 61 10.02 -13.14 8.75
N ARG A 62 10.05 -14.12 7.85
CA ARG A 62 11.16 -15.09 7.68
C ARG A 62 12.00 -14.85 6.42
N GLY A 63 11.71 -13.80 5.64
CA GLY A 63 12.45 -13.50 4.43
C GLY A 63 13.80 -12.83 4.71
N PRO A 64 14.82 -13.05 3.86
CA PRO A 64 16.12 -12.39 4.00
C PRO A 64 16.05 -10.87 3.75
N SER A 65 15.07 -10.41 2.97
CA SER A 65 14.82 -8.99 2.72
C SER A 65 13.44 -8.62 3.26
N ARG A 66 13.40 -7.90 4.38
CA ARG A 66 12.17 -7.56 5.10
C ARG A 66 11.83 -6.09 4.85
N PRO A 67 10.73 -5.77 4.16
CA PRO A 67 10.32 -4.38 4.02
C PRO A 67 9.75 -3.84 5.33
N ALA A 68 9.89 -2.54 5.57
CA ALA A 68 9.05 -1.86 6.54
C ALA A 68 7.63 -1.76 5.98
N VAL A 69 6.62 -1.99 6.83
CA VAL A 69 5.22 -2.09 6.39
C VAL A 69 4.36 -1.08 7.14
N SER A 70 3.72 -0.19 6.39
CA SER A 70 2.79 0.83 6.90
C SER A 70 1.47 0.84 6.12
N VAL A 71 0.41 1.39 6.71
CA VAL A 71 -0.86 1.65 6.03
C VAL A 71 -0.91 3.14 5.69
N VAL A 72 -1.29 3.44 4.44
CA VAL A 72 -1.26 4.81 3.90
C VAL A 72 -2.56 5.12 3.16
N ARG A 73 -2.89 6.41 3.06
CA ARG A 73 -3.94 6.91 2.19
C ARG A 73 -3.31 7.37 0.88
N ILE A 74 -3.87 6.93 -0.24
CA ILE A 74 -3.35 7.24 -1.57
C ILE A 74 -4.51 7.44 -2.55
N SER A 75 -4.34 8.34 -3.52
CA SER A 75 -5.33 8.49 -4.60
C SER A 75 -5.29 7.27 -5.52
N VAL A 76 -6.41 6.96 -6.17
CA VAL A 76 -6.47 5.89 -7.17
C VAL A 76 -5.52 6.17 -8.33
N ASN A 77 -5.39 7.44 -8.73
CA ASN A 77 -4.45 7.86 -9.76
C ASN A 77 -2.99 7.60 -9.37
N ASP A 78 -2.58 8.00 -8.17
CA ASP A 78 -1.20 7.79 -7.71
C ASP A 78 -0.90 6.31 -7.56
N LEU A 79 -1.84 5.54 -6.99
CA LEU A 79 -1.71 4.09 -6.91
C LEU A 79 -1.51 3.44 -8.29
N ARG A 80 -2.22 3.93 -9.31
CA ARG A 80 -2.06 3.48 -10.70
C ARG A 80 -0.69 3.88 -11.26
N ILE A 81 -0.25 5.13 -11.05
CA ILE A 81 1.08 5.58 -11.46
C ILE A 81 2.18 4.69 -10.84
N HIS A 82 2.06 4.35 -9.56
CA HIS A 82 3.01 3.48 -8.86
C HIS A 82 3.00 2.02 -9.31
N ARG A 83 1.90 1.56 -9.90
CA ARG A 83 1.88 0.26 -10.56
C ARG A 83 2.71 0.26 -11.84
N ASP A 84 2.65 1.36 -12.59
CA ASP A 84 3.29 1.50 -13.89
C ASP A 84 4.75 1.98 -13.77
N ARG A 85 5.10 2.66 -12.66
CA ARG A 85 6.44 3.19 -12.37
C ARG A 85 6.89 2.80 -10.97
N ARG A 86 7.98 2.02 -10.88
CA ARG A 86 8.53 1.51 -9.62
C ARG A 86 9.63 2.40 -9.00
N ASP A 87 10.08 3.44 -9.71
CA ASP A 87 11.23 4.28 -9.37
C ASP A 87 10.82 5.64 -8.78
N CYS A 88 9.77 5.68 -7.94
CA CYS A 88 9.33 6.92 -7.31
C CYS A 88 10.39 7.50 -6.37
N LYS A 89 10.78 8.76 -6.62
CA LYS A 89 11.77 9.52 -5.83
C LYS A 89 11.15 10.64 -4.98
N ALA A 90 9.82 10.75 -4.93
CA ALA A 90 9.17 11.81 -4.19
C ALA A 90 9.29 11.55 -2.66
N PRO A 91 9.92 12.46 -1.89
CA PRO A 91 10.25 12.23 -0.48
C PRO A 91 9.00 12.07 0.40
N ASP A 92 7.93 12.80 0.11
CA ASP A 92 6.67 12.77 0.86
C ASP A 92 5.59 11.90 0.21
N CYS A 93 5.97 11.00 -0.70
CA CYS A 93 5.02 10.16 -1.43
C CYS A 93 4.24 9.27 -0.46
N ALA A 94 2.96 9.53 -0.25
CA ALA A 94 2.01 8.75 0.55
C ALA A 94 2.65 8.11 1.81
N VAL A 95 3.32 8.92 2.63
CA VAL A 95 3.81 8.51 3.95
C VAL A 95 2.63 8.31 4.90
N ALA A 96 2.78 7.44 5.91
CA ALA A 96 1.76 7.28 6.93
C ALA A 96 1.52 8.64 7.59
N SER A 97 0.32 9.22 7.41
CA SER A 97 0.01 10.48 8.05
C SER A 97 -0.03 10.24 9.55
N THR A 98 0.91 10.86 10.28
CA THR A 98 0.68 11.14 11.70
C THR A 98 -0.68 11.83 11.77
N ARG A 99 -1.66 11.21 12.43
CA ARG A 99 -2.98 11.82 12.65
C ARG A 99 -2.77 13.20 13.28
N ARG A 100 -2.78 14.25 12.46
CA ARG A 100 -3.08 15.59 12.93
C ARG A 100 -4.48 15.88 12.42
N ALA A 101 -5.44 15.71 13.32
CA ALA A 101 -6.77 16.26 13.11
C ALA A 101 -6.62 17.76 12.80
N PRO A 102 -7.40 18.31 11.86
CA PRO A 102 -7.45 19.76 11.69
C PRO A 102 -7.93 20.40 12.99
N ARG A 103 -7.21 21.41 13.49
CA ARG A 103 -7.75 22.31 14.51
C ARG A 103 -8.83 23.16 13.83
N PRO A 104 -10.07 23.21 14.33
CA PRO A 104 -11.01 24.20 13.87
C PRO A 104 -10.48 25.59 14.26
N SER A 105 -10.47 26.51 13.29
CA SER A 105 -10.35 27.95 13.52
C SER A 105 -11.70 28.52 13.94
#